data_AF-A0A971D4R6-F1
#
_entry.id   AF-A0A971D4R6-F1
#
_cell.length_a   1.000
_cell.length_b   1.000
_cell.length_c   1.000
_cell.angle_alpha   90.00
_cell.angle_beta   90.00
_cell.angle_gamma   90.00
#
_symmetry.space_group_name_H-M   'P 1'
#
loop_
_entity.id
_entity.type
_entity.pdbx_description
1 polymer ?
#
loop_
_entity_poly.entity_id
_entity_poly.type
_entity_poly.pdbx_seq_one_letter_code
_entity_poly.pdbx_strand_id
1 'polypeptide(L)'
;MKVKRALISVFNKSGVEAFAKGLTEMGVTVISTGGTAKLLKDSGIPVTLVEEVTGFPEMLDGRVKTMHPRLMAGVLARRDVPGHMETIAEHDIEPIDMVVCSLYPFEEVAGRRGVEDQVVIENIDIGGPSMIRAAAKNHAGVAVVTSHEDYDAVLDELRETGELKYETLRELATRAFHRTAHYDFVIANWFSEAEGDFPDYLMRDYRKVMELKYGENPHQRAAYYSEVGL
;
A
#
# COMPACT_ATOMS: atom_id res chain seq x y z
N MET A 1 -18.69 0.28 -3.36
CA MET A 1 -18.16 0.72 -2.05
C MET A 1 -17.90 2.22 -2.07
N LYS A 2 -18.61 3.01 -1.25
CA LYS A 2 -18.33 4.45 -1.09
C LYS A 2 -17.03 4.66 -0.31
N VAL A 3 -16.27 5.68 -0.68
CA VAL A 3 -15.09 6.12 0.05
C VAL A 3 -15.49 7.37 0.83
N LYS A 4 -15.36 7.34 2.16
CA LYS A 4 -15.57 8.52 3.03
C LYS A 4 -14.27 8.93 3.72
N ARG A 5 -13.39 7.97 4.03
CA ARG A 5 -12.13 8.22 4.73
C ARG A 5 -10.97 7.51 4.05
N ALA A 6 -9.93 8.27 3.70
CA ALA A 6 -8.74 7.76 3.03
C ALA A 6 -7.48 8.00 3.89
N LEU A 7 -6.77 6.93 4.25
CA LEU A 7 -5.47 6.99 4.91
C LEU A 7 -4.36 7.02 3.84
N ILE A 8 -3.64 8.14 3.74
CA ILE A 8 -2.61 8.37 2.72
C ILE A 8 -1.23 8.47 3.39
N SER A 9 -0.36 7.50 3.11
CA SER A 9 1.02 7.47 3.58
C SER A 9 1.94 6.91 2.50
N VAL A 10 2.46 7.80 1.66
CA VAL A 10 3.28 7.42 0.49
C VAL A 10 4.73 7.88 0.68
N PHE A 11 5.69 7.09 0.24
CA PHE A 11 7.06 7.54 0.04
C PHE A 11 7.17 8.38 -1.25
N ASN A 12 6.76 7.81 -2.39
CA ASN A 12 6.73 8.51 -3.68
C ASN A 12 5.56 9.51 -3.69
N LYS A 13 5.87 10.80 -3.86
CA LYS A 13 4.87 11.89 -3.85
C LYS A 13 4.23 12.16 -5.21
N SER A 14 4.62 11.43 -6.25
CA SER A 14 4.12 11.64 -7.61
C SER A 14 2.59 11.54 -7.65
N GLY A 15 1.93 12.60 -8.12
CA GLY A 15 0.47 12.66 -8.28
C GLY A 15 -0.36 12.69 -7.00
N VAL A 16 0.24 12.58 -5.80
CA VAL A 16 -0.53 12.43 -4.55
C VAL A 16 -1.36 13.67 -4.20
N GLU A 17 -0.87 14.87 -4.55
CA GLU A 17 -1.60 16.12 -4.34
C GLU A 17 -2.87 16.17 -5.18
N ALA A 18 -2.77 15.90 -6.49
CA ALA A 18 -3.91 15.86 -7.39
C ALA A 18 -4.90 14.76 -6.98
N PHE A 19 -4.38 13.61 -6.55
CA PHE A 19 -5.19 12.50 -6.06
C PHE A 19 -5.98 12.86 -4.80
N ALA A 20 -5.28 13.36 -3.78
CA ALA A 20 -5.91 13.78 -2.52
C ALA A 20 -6.90 14.94 -2.74
N LYS A 21 -6.57 15.90 -3.61
CA LYS A 21 -7.49 16.97 -3.98
C LYS A 21 -8.78 16.42 -4.59
N GLY A 22 -8.68 15.51 -5.57
CA GLY A 22 -9.83 14.86 -6.18
C GLY A 22 -10.71 14.13 -5.16
N LEU A 23 -10.10 13.44 -4.20
CA LEU A 23 -10.82 12.81 -3.08
C LEU A 23 -11.55 13.85 -2.22
N THR A 24 -10.89 14.95 -1.83
CA THR A 24 -11.50 15.99 -0.99
C THR A 24 -12.65 16.73 -1.69
N GLU A 25 -12.56 16.94 -3.01
CA GLU A 25 -13.66 17.53 -3.81
C GLU A 25 -14.91 16.65 -3.81
N MET A 26 -14.75 15.33 -3.61
CA MET A 26 -15.84 14.37 -3.42
C MET A 26 -16.28 14.22 -1.95
N GLY A 27 -15.74 15.03 -1.04
CA GLY A 27 -16.09 15.02 0.38
C GLY A 27 -15.40 13.91 1.20
N VAL A 28 -14.32 13.32 0.68
CA VAL A 28 -13.53 12.32 1.40
C VAL A 28 -12.62 13.01 2.44
N THR A 29 -12.66 12.54 3.68
CA THR A 29 -11.72 12.96 4.71
C THR A 29 -10.36 12.29 4.47
N VAL A 30 -9.32 13.10 4.29
CA VAL A 30 -7.94 12.62 4.15
C VAL A 30 -7.26 12.55 5.51
N ILE A 31 -6.75 11.37 5.84
CA ILE A 31 -5.94 11.09 7.03
C ILE A 31 -4.50 10.88 6.56
N SER A 32 -3.52 11.55 7.17
CA SER A 32 -2.12 11.40 6.76
C SER A 32 -1.14 11.64 7.92
N THR A 33 0.14 11.37 7.69
CA THR A 33 1.22 11.54 8.67
C THR A 33 2.53 11.99 8.00
N GLY A 34 3.46 12.50 8.79
CA GLY A 34 4.82 12.86 8.40
C GLY A 34 4.90 13.75 7.16
N GLY A 35 5.86 13.47 6.29
CA GLY A 35 6.10 14.27 5.08
C GLY A 35 4.94 14.27 4.08
N THR A 36 4.05 13.26 4.10
CA THR A 36 2.85 13.25 3.25
C THR A 36 1.84 14.27 3.75
N ALA A 37 1.56 14.28 5.05
CA ALA A 37 0.65 15.26 5.65
C ALA A 37 1.12 16.69 5.43
N LYS A 38 2.44 16.92 5.57
CA LYS A 38 3.04 18.24 5.31
C LYS A 38 2.80 18.70 3.87
N LEU A 39 3.14 17.86 2.88
CA LEU A 39 2.95 18.18 1.46
C LEU A 39 1.50 18.55 1.13
N LEU A 40 0.55 17.74 1.61
CA LEU A 40 -0.87 17.95 1.36
C LEU A 40 -1.38 19.25 2.02
N LYS A 41 -0.96 19.52 3.26
CA LYS A 41 -1.29 20.78 3.96
C LYS A 41 -0.71 22.00 3.25
N ASP A 42 0.55 21.93 2.82
CA ASP A 42 1.23 23.00 2.06
C ASP A 42 0.53 23.27 0.72
N SER A 43 -0.15 22.26 0.17
CA SER A 43 -0.97 22.35 -1.05
C SER A 43 -2.41 22.82 -0.80
N GLY A 44 -2.75 23.21 0.43
CA GLY A 44 -4.09 23.68 0.81
C GLY A 44 -5.14 22.56 0.97
N ILE A 45 -4.72 21.30 1.02
CA ILE A 45 -5.62 20.15 1.18
C ILE A 45 -5.86 19.93 2.68
N PRO A 46 -7.13 19.89 3.15
CA PRO A 46 -7.44 19.56 4.54
C PRO A 46 -6.97 18.15 4.88
N VAL A 47 -6.22 18.01 5.97
CA VAL A 47 -5.68 16.73 6.44
C VAL A 47 -5.93 16.58 7.92
N THR A 48 -6.59 15.49 8.30
CA THR A 48 -6.60 14.96 9.66
C THR A 48 -5.29 14.22 9.92
N LEU A 49 -4.59 14.56 11.00
CA LEU A 49 -3.34 13.90 11.32
C LEU A 49 -3.59 12.51 11.91
N VAL A 50 -2.69 11.55 11.62
CA VAL A 50 -2.75 10.22 12.24
C VAL A 50 -2.72 10.33 13.77
N GLU A 51 -1.91 11.24 14.31
CA GLU A 51 -1.78 11.51 15.73
C GLU A 51 -3.10 11.99 16.36
N GLU A 52 -3.92 12.72 15.61
CA GLU A 52 -5.27 13.14 16.03
C GLU A 52 -6.23 11.94 16.08
N VAL A 53 -6.08 10.99 15.16
CA VAL A 53 -6.88 9.76 15.12
C VAL A 53 -6.45 8.77 16.20
N THR A 54 -5.15 8.64 16.46
CA THR A 54 -4.61 7.65 17.40
C THR A 54 -4.55 8.17 18.82
N GLY A 55 -4.41 9.48 19.03
CA GLY A 55 -4.04 10.08 20.31
C GLY A 55 -2.59 9.78 20.72
N PHE A 56 -1.77 9.27 19.79
CA PHE A 56 -0.42 8.81 20.04
C PHE A 56 0.57 9.49 19.08
N PRO A 57 1.67 10.07 19.58
CA PRO A 57 2.63 10.76 18.73
C PRO A 57 3.46 9.77 17.90
N GLU A 58 4.10 10.29 16.85
CA GLU A 58 5.18 9.57 16.16
C GLU A 58 6.34 9.29 17.12
N MET A 59 6.86 8.06 17.13
CA MET A 59 7.95 7.62 18.00
C MET A 59 9.06 6.89 17.24
N LEU A 60 10.25 6.84 17.86
CA LEU A 60 11.42 6.09 17.38
C LEU A 60 11.81 6.51 15.95
N ASP A 61 11.99 7.82 15.74
CA ASP A 61 12.39 8.40 14.45
C ASP A 61 11.46 7.98 13.28
N GLY A 62 10.16 7.85 13.59
CA GLY A 62 9.13 7.52 12.61
C GLY A 62 8.95 6.04 12.31
N ARG A 63 9.65 5.15 13.04
CA ARG A 63 9.45 3.70 12.99
C ARG A 63 8.07 3.30 13.50
N VAL A 64 7.51 4.05 14.46
CA VAL A 64 6.19 3.78 15.04
C VAL A 64 5.28 4.99 14.87
N LYS A 65 4.54 5.01 13.75
CA LYS A 65 3.55 6.05 13.43
C LYS A 65 2.15 5.51 13.14
N THR A 66 2.05 4.42 12.37
CA THR A 66 0.76 3.88 11.89
C THR A 66 0.39 2.54 12.50
N MET A 67 1.28 1.93 13.28
CA MET A 67 1.05 0.65 13.97
C MET A 67 0.22 0.84 15.25
N HIS A 68 -1.03 1.27 15.08
CA HIS A 68 -1.93 1.58 16.19
C HIS A 68 -3.29 0.86 16.04
N PRO A 69 -3.87 0.30 17.12
CA PRO A 69 -5.15 -0.39 17.06
C PRO A 69 -6.28 0.46 16.49
N ARG A 70 -6.35 1.78 16.79
CA ARG A 70 -7.39 2.66 16.25
C ARG A 70 -7.36 2.74 14.72
N LEU A 71 -6.18 2.78 14.11
CA LEU A 71 -6.05 2.74 12.65
C LEU A 71 -6.34 1.34 12.11
N MET A 72 -5.71 0.32 12.69
CA MET A 72 -5.82 -1.05 12.17
C MET A 72 -7.24 -1.61 12.32
N ALA A 73 -7.94 -1.29 13.40
CA ALA A 73 -9.35 -1.66 13.58
C ALA A 73 -10.25 -0.92 12.58
N GLY A 74 -9.99 0.37 12.33
CA GLY A 74 -10.67 1.13 11.29
C GLY A 74 -10.52 0.48 9.90
N VAL A 75 -9.33 -0.04 9.58
CA VAL A 75 -9.06 -0.76 8.33
C VAL A 75 -9.65 -2.19 8.33
N LEU A 76 -9.49 -2.96 9.41
CA LEU A 76 -9.77 -4.41 9.42
C LEU A 76 -11.20 -4.78 9.84
N ALA A 77 -11.97 -3.88 10.44
CA ALA A 77 -13.34 -4.19 10.82
C ALA A 77 -14.16 -4.61 9.59
N ARG A 78 -14.92 -5.68 9.70
CA ARG A 78 -15.68 -6.20 8.57
C ARG A 78 -17.03 -5.51 8.50
N ARG A 79 -17.31 -4.89 7.35
CA ARG A 79 -18.50 -4.04 7.16
C ARG A 79 -19.77 -4.88 7.06
N ASP A 80 -19.60 -6.14 6.68
CA ASP A 80 -20.65 -7.16 6.59
C ASP A 80 -20.89 -7.92 7.90
N VAL A 81 -20.14 -7.62 8.96
CA VAL A 81 -20.29 -8.23 10.29
C VAL A 81 -20.74 -7.16 11.29
N PRO A 82 -22.03 -7.08 11.66
CA PRO A 82 -22.55 -6.03 12.54
C PRO A 82 -21.76 -5.88 13.85
N GLY A 83 -21.38 -6.99 14.48
CA GLY A 83 -20.59 -6.96 15.72
C GLY A 83 -19.21 -6.30 15.58
N HIS A 84 -18.57 -6.35 14.40
CA HIS A 84 -17.33 -5.60 14.18
C HIS A 84 -17.60 -4.09 14.14
N MET A 85 -18.70 -3.68 13.52
CA MET A 85 -19.10 -2.27 13.40
C MET A 85 -19.53 -1.69 14.75
N GLU A 86 -20.25 -2.47 15.55
CA GLU A 86 -20.59 -2.15 16.95
C GLU A 86 -19.31 -1.99 17.78
N THR A 87 -18.38 -2.96 17.71
CA THR A 87 -17.13 -2.92 18.47
C THR A 87 -16.30 -1.68 18.17
N ILE A 88 -16.13 -1.30 16.90
CA ILE A 88 -15.35 -0.09 16.57
C ILE A 88 -16.09 1.19 16.99
N ALA A 89 -17.42 1.22 16.90
CA ALA A 89 -18.21 2.37 17.33
C ALA A 89 -18.13 2.58 18.85
N GLU A 90 -18.15 1.50 19.65
CA GLU A 90 -17.97 1.55 21.12
C GLU A 90 -16.63 2.14 21.55
N HIS A 91 -15.61 2.08 20.68
CA HIS A 91 -14.27 2.58 20.93
C HIS A 91 -13.96 3.91 20.21
N ASP A 92 -15.00 4.57 19.68
CA ASP A 92 -14.88 5.80 18.88
C ASP A 92 -13.90 5.66 17.71
N ILE A 93 -13.93 4.50 17.04
CA ILE A 93 -13.10 4.18 15.88
C ILE A 93 -13.98 4.24 14.63
N GLU A 94 -13.67 5.18 13.76
CA GLU A 94 -14.32 5.28 12.45
C GLU A 94 -13.66 4.33 11.43
N PRO A 95 -14.45 3.73 10.52
CA PRO A 95 -13.93 2.94 9.41
C PRO A 95 -12.96 3.75 8.53
N ILE A 96 -11.98 3.06 7.94
CA ILE A 96 -11.14 3.60 6.87
C ILE A 96 -11.52 2.85 5.59
N ASP A 97 -11.95 3.58 4.56
CA ASP A 97 -12.48 3.00 3.32
C ASP A 97 -11.42 2.90 2.23
N MET A 98 -10.32 3.66 2.36
CA MET A 98 -9.21 3.61 1.42
C MET A 98 -7.87 3.74 2.16
N VAL A 99 -6.91 2.91 1.76
CA VAL A 99 -5.51 3.01 2.19
C VAL A 99 -4.66 3.25 0.95
N VAL A 100 -3.96 4.38 0.91
CA VAL A 100 -3.03 4.76 -0.16
C VAL A 100 -1.63 4.71 0.42
N CYS A 101 -0.84 3.72 0.03
CA CYS A 101 0.46 3.51 0.63
C CYS A 101 1.47 3.04 -0.40
N SER A 102 2.58 3.78 -0.52
CA SER A 102 3.76 3.33 -1.25
C SER A 102 4.87 3.04 -0.25
N LEU A 103 5.57 1.93 -0.45
CA LEU A 103 6.66 1.48 0.41
C LEU A 103 7.93 2.33 0.20
N TYR A 104 8.85 2.24 1.15
CA TYR A 104 10.20 2.81 1.02
C TYR A 104 10.96 2.12 -0.13
N PRO A 105 11.92 2.81 -0.78
CA PRO A 105 12.58 2.31 -1.96
C PRO A 105 13.76 1.39 -1.58
N PHE A 106 13.48 0.33 -0.81
CA PHE A 106 14.50 -0.59 -0.29
C PHE A 106 15.43 -1.09 -1.40
N GLU A 107 14.86 -1.61 -2.48
CA GLU A 107 15.59 -2.11 -3.65
C GLU A 107 16.53 -1.05 -4.25
N GLU A 108 16.03 0.19 -4.40
CA GLU A 108 16.83 1.29 -4.94
C GLU A 108 18.00 1.64 -4.02
N VAL A 109 17.79 1.60 -2.70
CA VAL A 109 18.83 1.91 -1.71
C VAL A 109 19.86 0.79 -1.63
N ALA A 110 19.41 -0.47 -1.56
CA ALA A 110 20.26 -1.65 -1.51
C ALA A 110 21.16 -1.78 -2.75
N GLY A 111 20.66 -1.41 -3.94
CA GLY A 111 21.45 -1.43 -5.18
C GLY A 111 22.51 -0.31 -5.31
N ARG A 112 22.59 0.64 -4.36
CA ARG A 112 23.56 1.75 -4.44
C ARG A 112 24.96 1.28 -4.07
N ARG A 113 25.92 1.52 -4.97
CA ARG A 113 27.33 1.20 -4.73
C ARG A 113 27.87 1.91 -3.49
N GLY A 114 28.35 1.13 -2.52
CA GLY A 114 29.02 1.63 -1.32
C GLY A 114 28.09 2.19 -0.25
N VAL A 115 26.79 1.87 -0.31
CA VAL A 115 25.86 2.13 0.79
C VAL A 115 26.24 1.27 2.01
N GLU A 116 26.14 1.82 3.22
CA GLU A 116 26.35 1.05 4.44
C GLU A 116 25.10 0.21 4.77
N ASP A 117 25.29 -1.01 5.26
CA ASP A 117 24.20 -1.92 5.64
C ASP A 117 23.19 -1.26 6.59
N GLN A 118 23.65 -0.42 7.52
CA GLN A 118 22.77 0.29 8.43
C GLN A 118 21.77 1.19 7.69
N VAL A 119 22.20 1.86 6.61
CA VAL A 119 21.33 2.70 5.78
C VAL A 119 20.31 1.86 5.03
N VAL A 120 20.70 0.67 4.55
CA VAL A 120 19.78 -0.29 3.90
C VAL A 120 18.74 -0.79 4.91
N ILE A 121 19.15 -1.16 6.12
CA ILE A 121 18.28 -1.63 7.20
C ILE A 121 17.26 -0.55 7.62
N GLU A 122 17.66 0.72 7.72
CA GLU A 122 16.70 1.82 8.03
C GLU A 122 15.65 2.03 6.93
N ASN A 123 15.88 1.52 5.71
CA ASN A 123 14.91 1.58 4.61
C ASN A 123 13.91 0.42 4.62
N ILE A 124 13.98 -0.51 5.57
CA ILE A 124 12.99 -1.56 5.74
C ILE A 124 11.73 -0.99 6.40
N ASP A 125 10.72 -0.70 5.58
CA ASP A 125 9.39 -0.29 6.05
C ASP A 125 8.63 -1.43 6.75
N ILE A 126 8.14 -1.16 7.97
CA ILE A 126 7.30 -2.06 8.76
C ILE A 126 5.82 -1.65 8.70
N GLY A 127 5.56 -0.35 8.80
CA GLY A 127 4.21 0.20 8.86
C GLY A 127 3.49 0.09 7.53
N GLY A 128 4.17 0.38 6.42
CA GLY A 128 3.65 0.32 5.06
C GLY A 128 3.12 -1.07 4.70
N PRO A 129 3.94 -2.14 4.75
CA PRO A 129 3.47 -3.49 4.44
C PRO A 129 2.33 -3.93 5.36
N SER A 130 2.36 -3.56 6.63
CA SER A 130 1.29 -3.87 7.59
C SER A 130 -0.05 -3.25 7.17
N MET A 131 -0.05 -1.95 6.80
CA MET A 131 -1.25 -1.25 6.33
C MET A 131 -1.76 -1.82 4.99
N ILE A 132 -0.87 -2.06 4.04
CA ILE A 132 -1.20 -2.62 2.72
C ILE A 132 -1.86 -3.99 2.88
N ARG A 133 -1.25 -4.90 3.65
CA ARG A 133 -1.79 -6.24 3.89
C ARG A 133 -3.12 -6.21 4.61
N ALA A 134 -3.28 -5.31 5.59
CA ALA A 134 -4.54 -5.15 6.33
C ALA A 134 -5.68 -4.71 5.39
N ALA A 135 -5.44 -3.70 4.56
CA ALA A 135 -6.43 -3.20 3.61
C ALA A 135 -6.74 -4.24 2.51
N ALA A 136 -5.72 -4.89 1.94
CA ALA A 136 -5.90 -5.93 0.94
C ALA A 136 -6.68 -7.15 1.48
N LYS A 137 -6.42 -7.56 2.73
CA LYS A 137 -7.20 -8.60 3.42
C LYS A 137 -8.68 -8.23 3.50
N ASN A 138 -8.99 -6.96 3.82
CA ASN A 138 -10.35 -6.47 3.99
C ASN A 138 -10.92 -5.78 2.73
N HIS A 139 -10.47 -6.16 1.54
CA HIS A 139 -10.79 -5.47 0.28
C HIS A 139 -12.29 -5.32 -0.02
N ALA A 140 -13.15 -6.17 0.52
CA ALA A 140 -14.60 -6.05 0.38
C ALA A 140 -15.15 -4.73 0.97
N GLY A 141 -14.44 -4.10 1.90
CA GLY A 141 -14.82 -2.82 2.51
C GLY A 141 -13.70 -1.80 2.61
N VAL A 142 -12.56 -2.03 1.94
CA VAL A 142 -11.41 -1.11 1.89
C VAL A 142 -10.72 -1.17 0.53
N ALA A 143 -10.55 -0.05 -0.15
CA ALA A 143 -9.68 0.06 -1.32
C ALA A 143 -8.21 0.19 -0.90
N VAL A 144 -7.31 -0.54 -1.53
CA VAL A 144 -5.86 -0.45 -1.26
C VAL A 144 -5.12 0.00 -2.52
N VAL A 145 -4.55 1.20 -2.50
CA VAL A 145 -3.85 1.78 -3.65
C VAL A 145 -2.35 1.85 -3.34
N THR A 146 -1.56 1.09 -4.10
CA THR A 146 -0.11 0.95 -3.83
C THR A 146 0.79 1.58 -4.90
N SER A 147 0.22 1.96 -6.05
CA SER A 147 0.90 2.63 -7.15
C SER A 147 0.22 3.96 -7.46
N HIS A 148 1.00 4.98 -7.79
CA HIS A 148 0.47 6.26 -8.28
C HIS A 148 -0.15 6.14 -9.68
N GLU A 149 0.20 5.09 -10.43
CA GLU A 149 -0.39 4.80 -11.74
C GLU A 149 -1.88 4.45 -11.65
N ASP A 150 -2.34 4.00 -10.49
CA ASP A 150 -3.74 3.66 -10.24
C ASP A 150 -4.61 4.87 -9.87
N TYR A 151 -4.01 6.05 -9.62
CA TYR A 151 -4.72 7.22 -9.08
C TYR A 151 -5.85 7.71 -9.99
N ASP A 152 -5.55 7.91 -11.28
CA ASP A 152 -6.53 8.46 -12.21
C ASP A 152 -7.71 7.48 -12.41
N ALA A 153 -7.42 6.19 -12.61
CA ALA A 153 -8.46 5.17 -12.76
C ALA A 153 -9.38 5.08 -11.53
N VAL A 154 -8.82 5.16 -10.32
CA VAL A 154 -9.60 5.15 -9.07
C VAL A 154 -10.46 6.41 -8.94
N LEU A 155 -9.93 7.59 -9.26
CA LEU A 155 -10.71 8.83 -9.22
C LEU A 155 -11.82 8.84 -10.26
N ASP A 156 -11.54 8.37 -11.47
CA ASP A 156 -12.51 8.38 -12.56
C ASP A 156 -13.68 7.46 -12.25
N GLU A 157 -13.43 6.26 -11.72
CA GLU A 157 -14.49 5.34 -11.28
C GLU A 157 -15.34 5.95 -10.14
N LEU A 158 -14.69 6.60 -9.16
CA LEU A 158 -15.38 7.29 -8.06
C LEU A 158 -16.22 8.47 -8.56
N ARG A 159 -15.73 9.25 -9.53
CA ARG A 159 -16.48 10.39 -10.11
C ARG A 159 -17.67 9.93 -10.93
N GLU A 160 -17.51 8.84 -11.69
CA GLU A 160 -18.57 8.32 -12.55
C GLU A 160 -19.71 7.68 -11.74
N THR A 161 -19.36 6.91 -10.71
CA THR A 161 -20.34 6.04 -10.04
C THR A 161 -20.59 6.38 -8.57
N GLY A 162 -19.74 7.23 -7.96
CA GLY A 162 -19.75 7.53 -6.53
C GLY A 162 -19.19 6.40 -5.66
N GLU A 163 -18.76 5.28 -6.26
CA GLU A 163 -18.37 4.06 -5.58
C GLU A 163 -17.24 3.33 -6.33
N LEU A 164 -16.52 2.43 -5.65
CA LEU A 164 -15.65 1.45 -6.31
C LEU A 164 -16.36 0.10 -6.40
N LYS A 165 -16.27 -0.54 -7.58
CA LYS A 165 -16.79 -1.88 -7.84
C LYS A 165 -15.95 -2.93 -7.12
N TYR A 166 -16.57 -4.08 -6.86
CA TYR A 166 -15.91 -5.19 -6.20
C TYR A 166 -14.71 -5.71 -7.02
N GLU A 167 -14.84 -5.73 -8.34
CA GLU A 167 -13.79 -6.13 -9.27
C GLU A 167 -12.55 -5.25 -9.11
N THR A 168 -12.73 -3.92 -9.09
CA THR A 168 -11.65 -2.96 -8.84
C THR A 168 -10.98 -3.20 -7.48
N LEU A 169 -11.77 -3.40 -6.42
CA LEU A 169 -11.25 -3.67 -5.08
C LEU A 169 -10.42 -4.97 -5.06
N ARG A 170 -10.89 -6.01 -5.76
CA ARG A 170 -10.20 -7.30 -5.86
C ARG A 170 -8.90 -7.21 -6.64
N GLU A 171 -8.88 -6.46 -7.73
CA GLU A 171 -7.68 -6.21 -8.53
C GLU A 171 -6.63 -5.42 -7.74
N LEU A 172 -7.06 -4.34 -7.08
CA LEU A 172 -6.22 -3.52 -6.20
C LEU A 172 -5.59 -4.37 -5.08
N ALA A 173 -6.39 -5.22 -4.42
CA ALA A 173 -5.90 -6.14 -3.39
C ALA A 173 -4.91 -7.18 -3.94
N THR A 174 -5.13 -7.66 -5.17
CA THR A 174 -4.23 -8.59 -5.83
C THR A 174 -2.87 -7.93 -6.09
N ARG A 175 -2.86 -6.72 -6.65
CA ARG A 175 -1.64 -5.92 -6.85
C ARG A 175 -0.94 -5.61 -5.53
N ALA A 176 -1.70 -5.28 -4.48
CA ALA A 176 -1.18 -4.99 -3.15
C ALA A 176 -0.43 -6.19 -2.54
N PHE A 177 -0.99 -7.40 -2.60
CA PHE A 177 -0.30 -8.59 -2.09
C PHE A 177 0.93 -8.95 -2.92
N HIS A 178 0.87 -8.80 -4.25
CA HIS A 178 2.06 -8.94 -5.10
C HIS A 178 3.14 -7.92 -4.71
N ARG A 179 2.77 -6.66 -4.47
CA ARG A 179 3.72 -5.62 -4.05
C ARG A 179 4.42 -5.97 -2.76
N THR A 180 3.70 -6.47 -1.75
CA THR A 180 4.32 -6.87 -0.48
C THR A 180 5.15 -8.14 -0.60
N ALA A 181 4.71 -9.10 -1.43
CA ALA A 181 5.50 -10.32 -1.68
C ALA A 181 6.83 -10.00 -2.37
N HIS A 182 6.81 -9.13 -3.38
CA HIS A 182 8.01 -8.64 -4.05
C HIS A 182 8.93 -7.88 -3.09
N TYR A 183 8.36 -7.02 -2.24
CA TYR A 183 9.13 -6.26 -1.27
C TYR A 183 9.86 -7.15 -0.26
N ASP A 184 9.17 -8.15 0.30
CA ASP A 184 9.78 -9.12 1.22
C ASP A 184 10.82 -10.01 0.48
N PHE A 185 10.57 -10.35 -0.78
CA PHE A 185 11.51 -11.06 -1.64
C PHE A 185 12.84 -10.31 -1.79
N VAL A 186 12.81 -9.02 -2.13
CA VAL A 186 14.03 -8.21 -2.29
C VAL A 186 14.80 -8.10 -0.96
N ILE A 187 14.09 -7.92 0.16
CA ILE A 187 14.72 -7.89 1.49
C ILE A 187 15.42 -9.21 1.80
N ALA A 188 14.73 -10.34 1.57
CA ALA A 188 15.26 -11.65 1.88
C ALA A 188 16.48 -11.99 1.00
N ASN A 189 16.43 -11.67 -0.29
CA ASN A 189 17.58 -11.83 -1.19
C ASN A 189 18.79 -11.00 -0.74
N TRP A 190 18.58 -9.75 -0.32
CA TRP A 190 19.68 -8.91 0.19
C TRP A 190 20.36 -9.52 1.42
N PHE A 191 19.59 -10.11 2.35
CA PHE A 191 20.18 -10.83 3.49
C PHE A 191 20.91 -12.12 3.09
N SER A 192 20.44 -12.81 2.05
CA SER A 192 21.05 -14.05 1.55
C SER A 192 22.30 -13.84 0.69
N GLU A 193 22.65 -12.62 0.27
CA GLU A 193 23.92 -12.35 -0.43
C GLU A 193 25.15 -12.80 0.40
N ALA A 194 25.02 -12.84 1.72
CA ALA A 194 26.07 -13.33 2.62
C ALA A 194 26.28 -14.86 2.55
N GLU A 195 25.37 -15.62 1.95
CA GLU A 195 25.42 -17.09 1.84
C GLU A 195 26.30 -17.59 0.67
N GLY A 196 26.77 -16.68 -0.19
CA GLY A 196 27.62 -17.00 -1.34
C GLY A 196 26.84 -17.41 -2.59
N ASP A 197 27.48 -18.16 -3.51
CA ASP A 197 26.94 -18.43 -4.85
C ASP A 197 25.67 -19.31 -4.87
N PHE A 198 25.41 -20.06 -3.79
CA PHE A 198 24.30 -21.00 -3.70
C PHE A 198 23.63 -20.91 -2.32
N PRO A 199 22.64 -20.02 -2.14
CA PRO A 199 21.93 -19.87 -0.87
C PRO A 199 21.04 -21.08 -0.56
N ASP A 200 20.72 -21.26 0.72
CA ASP A 200 19.79 -22.30 1.18
C ASP A 200 18.37 -22.08 0.63
N TYR A 201 18.01 -20.81 0.41
CA TYR A 201 16.75 -20.39 -0.19
C TYR A 201 17.00 -19.60 -1.48
N LEU A 202 16.69 -20.22 -2.63
CA LEU A 202 16.65 -19.54 -3.92
C LEU A 202 15.24 -19.01 -4.20
N MET A 203 15.06 -17.71 -4.12
CA MET A 203 13.81 -17.03 -4.50
C MET A 203 14.01 -16.29 -5.83
N ARG A 204 12.97 -16.27 -6.66
CA ARG A 204 12.93 -15.49 -7.90
C ARG A 204 11.53 -14.94 -8.11
N ASP A 205 11.45 -13.67 -8.50
CA ASP A 205 10.19 -13.02 -8.87
C ASP A 205 10.15 -12.71 -10.36
N TYR A 206 8.96 -12.85 -10.95
CA TYR A 206 8.76 -12.82 -12.39
C TYR A 206 7.52 -12.01 -12.75
N ARG A 207 7.65 -11.06 -13.67
CA ARG A 207 6.54 -10.26 -14.21
C ARG A 207 6.20 -10.71 -15.63
N LYS A 208 4.91 -10.91 -15.91
CA LYS A 208 4.43 -11.22 -17.27
C LYS A 208 4.77 -10.06 -18.20
N VAL A 209 5.49 -10.37 -19.28
CA VAL A 209 5.79 -9.40 -20.35
C VAL A 209 4.72 -9.50 -21.43
N MET A 210 4.41 -10.71 -21.89
CA MET A 210 3.40 -10.93 -22.93
C MET A 210 2.88 -12.37 -22.93
N GLU A 211 1.69 -12.54 -23.49
CA GLU A 211 1.16 -13.87 -23.84
C GLU A 211 1.73 -14.31 -25.19
N LEU A 212 2.06 -15.59 -25.29
CA LEU A 212 2.58 -16.19 -26.50
C LEU A 212 1.45 -16.90 -27.25
N LYS A 213 1.58 -16.99 -28.57
CA LYS A 213 0.56 -17.59 -29.43
C LYS A 213 0.24 -19.04 -29.04
N TYR A 214 1.26 -19.79 -28.66
CA TYR A 214 1.18 -21.14 -28.10
C TYR A 214 2.52 -21.47 -27.41
N GLY A 215 2.56 -22.58 -26.68
CA GLY A 215 3.78 -23.13 -26.07
C GLY A 215 4.66 -23.84 -27.10
N GLU A 216 5.08 -25.07 -26.83
CA GLU A 216 5.82 -25.86 -27.83
C GLU A 216 4.91 -26.34 -28.96
N ASN A 217 3.63 -26.62 -28.66
CA ASN A 217 2.63 -27.09 -29.63
C ASN A 217 1.39 -26.19 -29.65
N PRO A 218 0.66 -26.09 -30.78
CA PRO A 218 -0.46 -25.16 -30.94
C PRO A 218 -1.61 -25.26 -29.92
N HIS A 219 -1.78 -26.41 -29.25
CA HIS A 219 -2.83 -26.63 -28.25
C HIS A 219 -2.40 -26.23 -26.82
N GLN A 220 -1.14 -25.87 -26.61
CA GLN A 220 -0.59 -25.47 -25.31
C GLN A 220 -0.60 -23.94 -25.19
N ARG A 221 -1.10 -23.41 -24.07
CA ARG A 221 -1.00 -21.97 -23.76
C ARG A 221 0.39 -21.63 -23.21
N ALA A 222 0.90 -20.44 -23.52
CA ALA A 222 2.17 -19.97 -23.00
C ALA A 222 2.21 -18.45 -22.81
N ALA A 223 3.15 -17.99 -21.98
CA ALA A 223 3.45 -16.58 -21.75
C ALA A 223 4.94 -16.42 -21.43
N TYR A 224 5.49 -15.26 -21.80
CA TYR A 224 6.85 -14.87 -21.46
C TYR A 224 6.82 -14.01 -20.20
N TYR A 225 7.70 -14.36 -19.25
CA TYR A 225 7.93 -13.62 -18.02
C TYR A 225 9.39 -13.20 -17.96
N SER A 226 9.65 -11.99 -17.45
CA SER A 226 10.98 -11.49 -17.14
C SER A 226 11.18 -11.49 -15.63
N GLU A 227 12.40 -11.79 -15.20
CA GLU A 227 12.80 -11.65 -13.80
C GLU A 227 12.71 -10.17 -13.37
N VAL A 228 12.28 -9.93 -12.13
CA VAL A 228 12.16 -8.60 -11.52
C VAL A 228 12.73 -8.62 -10.11
N GLY A 229 13.39 -7.54 -9.70
CA GLY A 229 14.15 -7.47 -8.44
C GLY A 229 15.64 -7.24 -8.68
N LEU A 230 16.38 -7.05 -7.58
CA LEU A 230 17.85 -7.13 -7.51
C LEU A 230 18.33 -8.57 -7.71
#